data_AF-A0AA42FIY1-F1
#
_entry.id   AF-A0AA42FIY1-F1
#
_cell.length_a   1.000
_cell.length_b   1.000
_cell.length_c   1.000
_cell.angle_alpha   90.00
_cell.angle_beta   90.00
_cell.angle_gamma   90.00
#
_symmetry.space_group_name_H-M   'P 1'
#
loop_
_entity.id
_entity.type
_entity.pdbx_description
1 polymer ?
#
loop_
_entity_poly.entity_id
_entity_poly.type
_entity_poly.pdbx_seq_one_letter_code
_entity_poly.pdbx_strand_id
1 'polypeptide(L)'
;MMNWRVPQLEHPPAPKSPRLLLWLFIMVIVGAIGFGLSLYLSTNEMLSPTTSNTMLMIVFVICPTLLVGFIRFFIYSLASYRHQQFTNMLDDAHNEWRYWAGQHIGLLTHSRLTQIDEEKKESVPLSSLPINKDNILTLNALKSLSSWKKQEIIIQKLLAPIAEYYHQHSLSQPITLYWQAEDNEPNWQELIEQEAARLSLPLESVEILPYMSLSEWLLALYENSFEPKLYAILAFQLDSTASEEAASLLLAPQGFYESLRAPIKAKLLRPISTEVKSFDDALKAQCEFQLPGHQLNSVWHSGVTDKNKNQCIESYVQQDIHCLLNQFYNADAFFGTSGIARHSTILSLVSDNHENQLIVCQENDNLLLQQVIC
;
A
#
# COMPACT_ATOMS: atom_id res chain seq x y z
N MET A 1 13.95 -8.43 -5.99
CA MET A 1 13.33 -7.17 -5.53
C MET A 1 11.84 -7.31 -5.77
N MET A 2 11.02 -7.13 -4.73
CA MET A 2 9.55 -7.16 -4.89
C MET A 2 9.10 -5.93 -5.69
N ASN A 3 8.02 -6.09 -6.45
CA ASN A 3 7.39 -5.01 -7.18
C ASN A 3 5.89 -5.30 -7.32
N TRP A 4 5.16 -4.33 -7.85
CA TRP A 4 3.72 -4.38 -8.04
C TRP A 4 3.24 -5.38 -9.10
N ARG A 5 4.14 -5.99 -9.89
CA ARG A 5 3.78 -7.06 -10.83
C ARG A 5 3.82 -8.41 -10.12
N VAL A 6 2.72 -8.74 -9.46
CA VAL A 6 2.57 -10.03 -8.77
C VAL A 6 2.29 -11.13 -9.79
N PRO A 7 3.07 -12.23 -9.80
CA PRO A 7 2.77 -13.36 -10.68
C PRO A 7 1.46 -14.03 -10.26
N GLN A 8 0.52 -14.14 -11.20
CA GLN A 8 -0.75 -14.82 -10.96
C GLN A 8 -0.53 -16.33 -10.92
N LEU A 9 -0.42 -16.88 -9.70
CA LEU A 9 -0.36 -18.31 -9.45
C LEU A 9 -1.57 -18.71 -8.62
N GLU A 10 -2.52 -19.39 -9.27
CA GLU A 10 -3.69 -19.92 -8.58
C GLU A 10 -3.31 -21.12 -7.70
N HIS A 11 -4.03 -21.29 -6.59
CA HIS A 11 -3.90 -22.51 -5.80
C HIS A 11 -4.27 -23.73 -6.66
N PRO A 12 -3.41 -24.76 -6.73
CA PRO A 12 -3.71 -25.96 -7.49
C PRO A 12 -4.93 -26.65 -6.87
N PRO A 13 -5.73 -27.37 -7.66
CA PRO A 13 -6.88 -28.10 -7.11
C PRO A 13 -6.39 -29.13 -6.08
N ALA A 14 -7.15 -29.25 -4.99
CA ALA A 14 -6.87 -30.23 -3.94
C ALA A 14 -6.81 -31.66 -4.52
N PRO A 15 -5.91 -32.52 -4.02
CA PRO A 15 -5.83 -33.90 -4.48
C PRO A 15 -7.17 -34.60 -4.20
N LYS A 16 -7.67 -35.35 -5.18
CA LYS A 16 -8.94 -36.07 -5.05
C LYS A 16 -8.87 -37.01 -3.85
N SER A 17 -9.83 -36.88 -2.93
CA SER A 17 -9.93 -37.78 -1.80
C SER A 17 -10.06 -39.23 -2.27
N PRO A 18 -9.45 -40.18 -1.54
CA PRO A 18 -9.55 -41.59 -1.90
C PRO A 18 -11.02 -42.01 -1.81
N ARG A 19 -11.56 -42.52 -2.92
CA ARG A 19 -12.93 -43.08 -2.96
C ARG A 19 -12.98 -44.33 -2.08
N LEU A 20 -13.44 -44.19 -0.84
CA LEU A 20 -13.42 -45.25 0.18
C LEU A 20 -14.12 -46.54 -0.28
N LEU A 21 -15.21 -46.43 -1.04
CA LEU A 21 -15.96 -47.57 -1.54
C LEU A 21 -15.20 -48.35 -2.63
N LEU A 22 -14.54 -47.64 -3.54
CA LEU A 22 -13.63 -48.25 -4.53
C LEU A 22 -12.44 -48.93 -3.84
N TRP A 23 -11.98 -48.36 -2.72
CA TRP A 23 -10.88 -48.91 -1.94
C TRP A 23 -11.27 -50.22 -1.25
N LEU A 24 -12.41 -50.25 -0.56
CA LEU A 24 -12.94 -51.48 0.02
C LEU A 24 -13.14 -52.57 -1.04
N PHE A 25 -13.65 -52.20 -2.21
CA PHE A 25 -13.84 -53.14 -3.32
C PHE A 25 -12.51 -53.77 -3.79
N ILE A 26 -11.46 -52.97 -3.97
CA ILE A 26 -10.14 -53.48 -4.38
C ILE A 26 -9.53 -54.37 -3.29
N MET A 27 -9.67 -54.00 -2.01
CA MET A 27 -9.19 -54.83 -0.89
C MET A 27 -9.88 -56.20 -0.87
N VAL A 28 -11.19 -56.24 -1.13
CA VAL A 28 -11.96 -57.49 -1.24
C VAL A 28 -11.47 -58.34 -2.42
N ILE A 29 -11.22 -57.75 -3.59
CA ILE A 29 -10.69 -58.48 -4.75
C ILE A 29 -9.32 -59.09 -4.44
N VAL A 30 -8.39 -58.31 -3.89
CA VAL A 30 -7.04 -58.78 -3.54
C VAL A 30 -7.12 -59.90 -2.50
N GLY A 31 -7.97 -59.74 -1.48
CA GLY A 31 -8.21 -60.76 -0.48
C GLY A 31 -8.80 -62.06 -1.05
N ALA A 32 -9.76 -61.95 -1.97
CA ALA A 32 -10.38 -63.11 -2.63
C ALA A 32 -9.38 -63.87 -3.52
N ILE A 33 -8.54 -63.15 -4.27
CA ILE A 33 -7.47 -63.75 -5.08
C ILE A 33 -6.45 -64.46 -4.17
N GLY A 34 -6.02 -63.79 -3.11
CA GLY A 34 -5.10 -64.36 -2.12
C GLY A 34 -5.65 -65.62 -1.45
N PHE A 35 -6.94 -65.62 -1.14
CA PHE A 35 -7.64 -66.77 -0.57
C PHE A 35 -7.71 -67.94 -1.56
N GLY A 36 -8.06 -67.68 -2.82
CA GLY A 36 -8.07 -68.68 -3.88
C GLY A 36 -6.69 -69.31 -4.12
N LEU A 37 -5.63 -68.48 -4.11
CA LEU A 37 -4.24 -68.94 -4.24
C LEU A 37 -3.82 -69.80 -3.04
N SER A 38 -4.18 -69.39 -1.82
CA SER A 38 -3.95 -70.17 -0.59
C SER A 38 -4.61 -71.55 -0.66
N LEU A 39 -5.88 -71.61 -1.08
CA LEU A 39 -6.60 -72.88 -1.26
C LEU A 39 -5.93 -73.75 -2.34
N TYR A 40 -5.58 -73.17 -3.48
CA TYR A 40 -4.93 -73.89 -4.57
C TYR A 40 -3.60 -74.52 -4.14
N LEU A 41 -2.74 -73.75 -3.45
CA LEU A 41 -1.44 -74.24 -2.98
C LEU A 41 -1.60 -75.31 -1.89
N SER A 42 -2.60 -75.18 -1.02
CA SER A 42 -2.90 -76.16 0.03
C SER A 42 -3.46 -77.47 -0.54
N THR A 43 -4.37 -77.40 -1.50
CA THR A 43 -5.07 -78.57 -2.05
C THR A 43 -4.17 -79.41 -2.95
N ASN A 44 -3.17 -78.78 -3.59
CA ASN A 44 -2.21 -79.46 -4.45
C ASN A 44 -0.94 -79.94 -3.72
N GLU A 45 -0.93 -79.98 -2.38
CA GLU A 45 0.20 -80.44 -1.55
C GLU A 45 1.53 -79.72 -1.85
N MET A 46 1.49 -78.49 -2.37
CA MET A 46 2.69 -77.71 -2.74
C MET A 46 3.32 -77.00 -1.54
N LEU A 47 2.77 -77.16 -0.33
CA LEU A 47 3.18 -76.50 0.89
C LEU A 47 3.61 -77.53 1.94
N SER A 48 4.55 -77.16 2.81
CA SER A 48 5.01 -78.02 3.90
C SER A 48 3.85 -78.45 4.79
N PRO A 49 3.78 -79.71 5.27
CA PRO A 49 2.74 -80.19 6.18
C PRO A 49 2.72 -79.47 7.54
N THR A 50 3.76 -78.70 7.85
CA THR A 50 3.82 -77.85 9.06
C THR A 50 3.16 -76.47 8.88
N THR A 51 2.73 -76.12 7.66
CA THR A 51 2.15 -74.82 7.36
C THR A 51 0.69 -74.79 7.82
N SER A 52 0.37 -73.95 8.81
CA SER A 52 -1.02 -73.83 9.29
C SER A 52 -1.86 -72.95 8.35
N ASN A 53 -3.17 -73.20 8.31
CA ASN A 53 -4.14 -72.36 7.58
C ASN A 53 -4.06 -70.88 8.02
N THR A 54 -3.77 -70.64 9.30
CA THR A 54 -3.57 -69.28 9.84
C THR A 54 -2.37 -68.59 9.19
N MET A 55 -1.26 -69.31 8.99
CA MET A 55 -0.07 -68.77 8.33
C MET A 55 -0.35 -68.41 6.87
N LEU A 56 -1.12 -69.25 6.17
CA LEU A 56 -1.51 -68.98 4.78
C LEU A 56 -2.44 -67.76 4.66
N MET A 57 -3.42 -67.62 5.55
CA MET A 57 -4.31 -66.45 5.60
C MET A 57 -3.53 -65.15 5.86
N ILE A 58 -2.56 -65.18 6.77
CA ILE A 58 -1.73 -64.00 7.06
C ILE A 58 -0.92 -63.61 5.82
N VAL A 59 -0.21 -64.57 5.21
CA VAL A 59 0.75 -64.30 4.12
C VAL A 59 0.05 -63.93 2.82
N PHE A 60 -1.03 -64.63 2.45
CA PHE A 60 -1.65 -64.46 1.13
C PHE A 60 -2.87 -63.54 1.13
N VAL A 61 -3.54 -63.33 2.27
CA VAL A 61 -4.77 -62.51 2.33
C VAL A 61 -4.51 -61.22 3.08
N ILE A 62 -4.06 -61.29 4.33
CA ILE A 62 -3.95 -60.11 5.20
C ILE A 62 -2.80 -59.20 4.76
N CYS A 63 -1.58 -59.75 4.63
CA CYS A 63 -0.39 -58.97 4.27
C CYS A 63 -0.53 -58.24 2.92
N PRO A 64 -0.98 -58.87 1.81
CA PRO A 64 -1.13 -58.18 0.53
C PRO A 64 -2.22 -57.11 0.56
N THR A 65 -3.33 -57.37 1.27
CA THR A 65 -4.42 -56.40 1.43
C THR A 65 -3.95 -55.17 2.21
N LEU A 66 -3.25 -55.36 3.33
CA LEU A 66 -2.65 -54.27 4.09
C LEU A 66 -1.59 -53.51 3.30
N LEU A 67 -0.75 -54.22 2.53
CA LEU A 67 0.28 -53.61 1.69
C LEU A 67 -0.32 -52.69 0.62
N VAL A 68 -1.36 -53.15 -0.09
CA VAL A 68 -2.09 -52.33 -1.08
C VAL A 68 -2.75 -51.12 -0.41
N GLY A 69 -3.33 -51.31 0.76
CA GLY A 69 -3.88 -50.22 1.57
C GLY A 69 -2.81 -49.17 1.92
N PHE A 70 -1.66 -49.63 2.41
CA PHE A 70 -0.54 -48.79 2.79
C PHE A 70 0.04 -48.02 1.60
N ILE A 71 0.33 -48.68 0.48
CA ILE A 71 0.87 -48.03 -0.74
C ILE A 71 -0.07 -46.91 -1.20
N ARG A 72 -1.37 -47.15 -1.24
CA ARG A 72 -2.33 -46.16 -1.74
C ARG A 72 -2.53 -45.00 -0.77
N PHE A 73 -2.57 -45.28 0.53
CA PHE A 73 -2.57 -44.24 1.57
C PHE A 73 -1.29 -43.39 1.47
N PHE A 74 -0.14 -44.03 1.28
CA PHE A 74 1.14 -43.36 1.11
C PHE A 74 1.16 -42.45 -0.12
N ILE A 75 0.64 -42.90 -1.28
CA ILE A 75 0.52 -42.08 -2.49
C ILE A 75 -0.38 -40.86 -2.25
N TYR A 76 -1.54 -41.04 -1.61
CA TYR A 76 -2.43 -39.93 -1.30
C TYR A 76 -1.79 -38.95 -0.32
N SER A 77 -1.17 -39.47 0.74
CA SER A 77 -0.45 -38.67 1.74
C SER A 77 0.65 -37.83 1.09
N LEU A 78 1.44 -38.42 0.18
CA LEU A 78 2.46 -37.70 -0.57
C LEU A 78 1.87 -36.59 -1.47
N ALA A 79 0.76 -36.87 -2.16
CA ALA A 79 0.07 -35.87 -2.98
C ALA A 79 -0.52 -34.72 -2.14
N SER A 80 -1.12 -35.05 -1.00
CA SER A 80 -1.65 -34.09 -0.02
C SER A 80 -0.54 -33.24 0.58
N TYR A 81 0.57 -33.85 0.96
CA TYR A 81 1.73 -33.15 1.49
C TYR A 81 2.32 -32.17 0.48
N ARG A 82 2.52 -32.60 -0.78
CA ARG A 82 2.99 -31.71 -1.85
C ARG A 82 2.05 -30.54 -2.12
N HIS A 83 0.74 -30.82 -2.14
CA HIS A 83 -0.28 -29.78 -2.31
C HIS A 83 -0.24 -28.77 -1.16
N GLN A 84 -0.15 -29.24 0.09
CA GLN A 84 -0.04 -28.38 1.28
C GLN A 84 1.24 -27.54 1.25
N GLN A 85 2.38 -28.14 0.91
CA GLN A 85 3.63 -27.39 0.79
C GLN A 85 3.52 -26.27 -0.26
N PHE A 86 2.96 -26.57 -1.44
CA PHE A 86 2.82 -25.58 -2.50
C PHE A 86 1.86 -24.46 -2.13
N THR A 87 0.72 -24.79 -1.52
CA THR A 87 -0.27 -23.79 -1.06
C THR A 87 0.31 -22.90 0.03
N ASN A 88 0.97 -23.47 1.04
CA ASN A 88 1.66 -22.69 2.06
C ASN A 88 2.73 -21.76 1.47
N MET A 89 3.53 -22.24 0.51
CA MET A 89 4.53 -21.40 -0.16
C MET A 89 3.90 -20.23 -0.92
N LEU A 90 2.74 -20.44 -1.56
CA LEU A 90 1.99 -19.38 -2.22
C LEU A 90 1.41 -18.38 -1.20
N ASP A 91 0.87 -18.86 -0.09
CA ASP A 91 0.32 -18.01 0.96
C ASP A 91 1.41 -17.17 1.62
N ASP A 92 2.56 -17.77 1.94
CA ASP A 92 3.73 -17.09 2.48
C ASP A 92 4.20 -15.99 1.53
N ALA A 93 4.30 -16.30 0.23
CA ALA A 93 4.62 -15.31 -0.79
C ALA A 93 3.59 -14.17 -0.78
N HIS A 94 2.29 -14.44 -0.88
CA HIS A 94 1.26 -13.40 -0.85
C HIS A 94 1.34 -12.55 0.42
N ASN A 95 1.65 -13.15 1.57
CA ASN A 95 1.82 -12.42 2.83
C ASN A 95 3.06 -11.52 2.81
N GLU A 96 4.17 -11.95 2.21
CA GLU A 96 5.33 -11.08 2.00
C GLU A 96 4.98 -9.89 1.08
N TRP A 97 4.21 -10.11 0.01
CA TRP A 97 3.72 -9.03 -0.86
C TRP A 97 2.79 -8.07 -0.12
N ARG A 98 1.86 -8.57 0.69
CA ARG A 98 0.99 -7.74 1.56
C ARG A 98 1.82 -6.93 2.55
N TYR A 99 2.83 -7.54 3.17
CA TYR A 99 3.72 -6.84 4.09
C TYR A 99 4.50 -5.74 3.38
N TRP A 100 5.10 -6.03 2.22
CA TRP A 100 5.85 -5.07 1.40
C TRP A 100 4.97 -3.92 0.89
N ALA A 101 3.77 -4.22 0.39
CA ALA A 101 2.80 -3.24 -0.09
C ALA A 101 2.21 -2.40 1.05
N GLY A 102 2.01 -2.98 2.24
CA GLY A 102 1.46 -2.35 3.42
C GLY A 102 2.46 -1.54 4.26
N GLN A 103 3.74 -1.53 3.88
CA GLN A 103 4.71 -0.60 4.44
C GLN A 103 4.22 0.83 4.24
N HIS A 104 4.41 1.66 5.26
CA HIS A 104 3.88 3.02 5.26
C HIS A 104 4.76 3.99 6.03
N ILE A 105 4.55 5.26 5.72
CA ILE A 105 5.12 6.40 6.42
C ILE A 105 3.98 7.06 7.20
N GLY A 106 4.19 7.29 8.48
CA GLY A 106 3.29 8.07 9.32
C GLY A 106 3.45 9.56 9.05
N LEU A 107 2.36 10.22 8.69
CA LEU A 107 2.25 11.67 8.73
C LEU A 107 1.92 12.08 10.17
N LEU A 108 2.84 12.77 10.83
CA LEU A 108 2.75 13.16 12.24
C LEU A 108 1.97 14.46 12.41
N THR A 109 2.36 15.49 11.66
CA THR A 109 1.67 16.77 11.61
C THR A 109 1.88 17.41 10.24
N HIS A 110 1.07 18.42 9.94
CA HIS A 110 1.16 19.17 8.69
C HIS A 110 0.69 20.61 8.90
N SER A 111 1.01 21.45 7.93
CA SER A 111 0.45 22.79 7.77
C SER A 111 0.27 23.06 6.28
N ARG A 112 -0.70 23.88 5.92
CA ARG A 112 -0.89 24.34 4.55
C ARG A 112 -1.40 25.77 4.51
N LEU A 113 -1.08 26.45 3.42
CA LEU A 113 -1.51 27.79 3.10
C LEU A 113 -2.01 27.76 1.66
N THR A 114 -3.31 27.92 1.50
CA THR A 114 -3.97 28.08 0.21
C THR A 114 -4.98 29.22 0.30
N GLN A 115 -5.38 29.81 -0.83
CA GLN A 115 -6.46 30.80 -0.84
C GLN A 115 -7.76 30.22 -0.24
N ILE A 116 -8.01 28.93 -0.44
CA ILE A 116 -9.17 28.25 0.14
C ILE A 116 -9.10 28.27 1.67
N ASP A 117 -7.94 28.01 2.27
CA ASP A 117 -7.79 28.05 3.73
C ASP A 117 -7.97 29.47 4.30
N GLU A 118 -7.69 30.53 3.52
CA GLU A 118 -7.97 31.92 3.90
C GLU A 118 -9.46 32.28 3.83
N GLU A 119 -10.18 31.73 2.85
CA GLU A 119 -11.61 32.03 2.60
C GLU A 119 -12.56 31.11 3.38
N LYS A 120 -12.12 29.92 3.74
CA LYS A 120 -12.95 28.90 4.37
C LYS A 120 -13.28 29.28 5.80
N LYS A 121 -14.57 29.49 6.07
CA LYS A 121 -15.11 29.35 7.44
C LYS A 121 -15.13 27.85 7.76
N GLU A 122 -14.69 27.46 8.94
CA GLU A 122 -14.50 26.05 9.39
C GLU A 122 -15.68 25.10 9.12
N SER A 123 -16.90 25.62 8.87
CA SER A 123 -18.12 24.87 8.63
C SER A 123 -18.49 24.60 7.15
N VAL A 124 -17.71 25.05 6.16
CA VAL A 124 -18.06 24.90 4.73
C VAL A 124 -17.40 23.66 4.12
N PRO A 125 -18.17 22.69 3.58
CA PRO A 125 -17.60 21.50 2.94
C PRO A 125 -16.87 21.88 1.63
N LEU A 126 -15.77 21.21 1.32
CA LEU A 126 -14.95 21.47 0.12
C LEU A 126 -15.77 21.37 -1.18
N SER A 127 -16.75 20.45 -1.22
CA SER A 127 -17.66 20.27 -2.36
C SER A 127 -18.56 21.48 -2.65
N SER A 128 -18.69 22.42 -1.71
CA SER A 128 -19.49 23.64 -1.87
C SER A 128 -18.69 24.88 -2.29
N LEU A 129 -17.37 24.74 -2.45
CA LEU A 129 -16.51 25.82 -2.91
C LEU A 129 -16.74 26.11 -4.40
N PRO A 130 -16.53 27.36 -4.84
CA PRO A 130 -16.61 27.71 -6.25
C PRO A 130 -15.58 26.94 -7.07
N ILE A 131 -15.94 26.59 -8.31
CA ILE A 131 -15.03 25.95 -9.26
C ILE A 131 -14.03 27.00 -9.75
N ASN A 132 -12.76 26.77 -9.46
CA ASN A 132 -11.61 27.61 -9.81
C ASN A 132 -10.73 26.99 -10.90
N LYS A 133 -11.23 26.01 -11.65
CA LYS A 133 -10.47 25.35 -12.71
C LYS A 133 -9.83 26.38 -13.64
N ASP A 134 -8.54 26.20 -13.94
CA ASP A 134 -7.71 27.06 -14.80
C ASP A 134 -7.47 28.50 -14.26
N ASN A 135 -7.97 28.84 -13.07
CA ASN A 135 -7.63 30.10 -12.41
C ASN A 135 -6.30 29.96 -11.66
N ILE A 136 -5.56 31.08 -11.59
CA ILE A 136 -4.39 31.22 -10.73
C ILE A 136 -4.84 31.91 -9.45
N LEU A 137 -4.89 31.13 -8.37
CA LEU A 137 -5.28 31.60 -7.04
C LEU A 137 -4.07 32.22 -6.33
N THR A 138 -4.30 33.25 -5.53
CA THR A 138 -3.23 33.96 -4.79
C THR A 138 -3.55 34.04 -3.31
N LEU A 139 -2.54 33.97 -2.45
CA LEU A 139 -2.69 34.18 -1.01
C LEU A 139 -3.02 35.65 -0.74
N ASN A 140 -4.29 35.95 -0.58
CA ASN A 140 -4.82 37.31 -0.45
C ASN A 140 -4.24 38.02 0.77
N ALA A 141 -4.02 37.30 1.87
CA ALA A 141 -3.42 37.87 3.08
C ALA A 141 -1.97 38.33 2.87
N LEU A 142 -1.28 37.80 1.86
CA LEU A 142 0.14 38.05 1.60
C LEU A 142 0.40 38.82 0.29
N LYS A 143 -0.65 39.06 -0.51
CA LYS A 143 -0.56 39.66 -1.85
C LYS A 143 0.11 41.04 -1.89
N SER A 144 -0.06 41.86 -0.86
CA SER A 144 0.52 43.21 -0.80
C SER A 144 1.95 43.26 -0.25
N LEU A 145 2.52 42.12 0.14
CA LEU A 145 3.85 42.05 0.74
C LEU A 145 4.92 41.90 -0.35
N SER A 146 6.14 42.34 -0.02
CA SER A 146 7.31 42.03 -0.85
C SER A 146 7.61 40.53 -0.81
N SER A 147 8.19 39.98 -1.90
CA SER A 147 8.54 38.56 -2.02
C SER A 147 9.23 38.01 -0.76
N TRP A 148 10.30 38.67 -0.30
CA TRP A 148 11.02 38.31 0.92
C TRP A 148 10.14 38.17 2.18
N LYS A 149 9.27 39.16 2.44
CA LYS A 149 8.39 39.14 3.62
C LYS A 149 7.33 38.04 3.52
N LYS A 150 6.86 37.77 2.30
CA LYS A 150 5.93 36.69 2.02
C LYS A 150 6.59 35.33 2.32
N GLN A 151 7.82 35.10 1.86
CA GLN A 151 8.58 33.89 2.15
C GLN A 151 8.78 33.68 3.66
N GLU A 152 9.22 34.72 4.38
CA GLU A 152 9.44 34.68 5.83
C GLU A 152 8.15 34.28 6.60
N ILE A 153 7.02 34.92 6.31
CA ILE A 153 5.74 34.61 6.96
C ILE A 153 5.27 33.19 6.64
N ILE A 154 5.46 32.73 5.40
CA ILE A 154 5.07 31.38 4.98
C ILE A 154 5.88 30.35 5.77
N ILE A 155 7.20 30.51 5.85
CA ILE A 155 8.08 29.60 6.60
C ILE A 155 7.69 29.56 8.07
N GLN A 156 7.44 30.72 8.69
CA GLN A 156 6.96 30.81 10.08
C GLN A 156 5.66 30.02 10.29
N LYS A 157 4.67 30.19 9.40
CA LYS A 157 3.39 29.48 9.49
C LYS A 157 3.49 27.98 9.22
N LEU A 158 4.44 27.56 8.39
CA LEU A 158 4.64 26.16 8.04
C LEU A 158 5.46 25.39 9.10
N LEU A 159 6.46 26.03 9.73
CA LEU A 159 7.28 25.39 10.75
C LEU A 159 6.67 25.43 12.15
N ALA A 160 5.81 26.40 12.46
CA ALA A 160 5.21 26.51 13.80
C ALA A 160 4.47 25.23 14.24
N PRO A 161 3.59 24.60 13.42
CA PRO A 161 2.93 23.35 13.82
C PRO A 161 3.88 22.16 13.96
N ILE A 162 4.97 22.14 13.18
CA ILE A 162 6.03 21.12 13.31
C ILE A 162 6.74 21.28 14.65
N ALA A 163 7.12 22.51 15.02
CA ALA A 163 7.74 22.80 16.31
C ALA A 163 6.83 22.49 17.49
N GLU A 164 5.56 22.89 17.40
CA GLU A 164 4.57 22.58 18.44
C GLU A 164 4.45 21.07 18.65
N TYR A 165 4.26 20.31 17.57
CA TYR A 165 4.18 18.85 17.63
C TYR A 165 5.46 18.22 18.19
N TYR A 166 6.62 18.68 17.71
CA TYR A 166 7.93 18.19 18.14
C TYR A 166 8.13 18.33 19.65
N HIS A 167 7.83 19.52 20.19
CA HIS A 167 7.97 19.81 21.61
C HIS A 167 6.88 19.14 22.45
N GLN A 168 5.62 19.16 21.99
CA GLN A 168 4.49 18.52 22.66
C GLN A 168 4.71 17.02 22.88
N HIS A 169 5.27 16.34 21.88
CA HIS A 169 5.55 14.91 21.94
C HIS A 169 6.97 14.58 22.39
N SER A 170 7.76 15.59 22.77
CA SER A 170 9.14 15.41 23.25
C SER A 170 9.99 14.56 22.29
N LEU A 171 9.83 14.79 20.99
CA LEU A 171 10.69 14.17 20.00
C LEU A 171 12.13 14.65 20.28
N SER A 172 13.10 13.74 20.20
CA SER A 172 14.50 14.05 20.55
C SER A 172 15.46 13.89 19.39
N GLN A 173 14.99 13.31 18.29
CA GLN A 173 15.77 13.04 17.10
C GLN A 173 15.80 14.28 16.21
N PRO A 174 16.95 14.59 15.59
CA PRO A 174 17.03 15.69 14.64
C PRO A 174 16.18 15.41 13.40
N ILE A 175 15.71 16.47 12.76
CA ILE A 175 14.86 16.41 11.57
C ILE A 175 15.73 16.58 10.32
N THR A 176 15.62 15.68 9.36
CA THR A 176 16.10 15.88 7.99
C THR A 176 15.03 16.69 7.23
N LEU A 177 15.33 17.94 6.87
CA LEU A 177 14.35 18.83 6.24
C LEU A 177 14.67 18.99 4.75
N TYR A 178 13.71 18.62 3.90
CA TYR A 178 13.73 18.88 2.47
C TYR A 178 12.81 20.03 2.10
N TRP A 179 13.23 20.86 1.15
CA TRP A 179 12.40 21.91 0.60
C TRP A 179 12.35 21.86 -0.94
N GLN A 180 11.22 22.28 -1.51
CA GLN A 180 11.04 22.41 -2.96
C GLN A 180 10.30 23.70 -3.32
N ALA A 181 10.76 24.38 -4.37
CA ALA A 181 10.15 25.57 -4.93
C ALA A 181 10.43 25.65 -6.44
N GLU A 182 9.51 26.24 -7.22
CA GLU A 182 9.70 26.44 -8.66
C GLU A 182 10.80 27.47 -8.95
N ASP A 183 10.83 28.56 -8.17
CA ASP A 183 11.85 29.60 -8.25
C ASP A 183 12.99 29.34 -7.25
N ASN A 184 14.19 29.09 -7.78
CA ASN A 184 15.46 29.08 -7.04
C ASN A 184 15.94 30.50 -6.67
N GLU A 185 15.02 31.42 -6.35
CA GLU A 185 15.42 32.72 -5.79
C GLU A 185 16.15 32.51 -4.44
N PRO A 186 17.15 33.35 -4.14
CA PRO A 186 18.12 32.99 -3.11
C PRO A 186 17.48 33.02 -1.72
N ASN A 187 17.87 32.02 -0.94
CA ASN A 187 17.82 31.97 0.53
C ASN A 187 16.70 31.22 1.26
N TRP A 188 15.97 30.33 0.57
CA TRP A 188 15.06 29.38 1.24
C TRP A 188 15.74 28.65 2.41
N GLN A 189 16.93 28.11 2.17
CA GLN A 189 17.69 27.39 3.19
C GLN A 189 18.00 28.25 4.42
N GLU A 190 18.58 29.44 4.26
CA GLU A 190 18.94 30.29 5.41
C GLU A 190 17.68 30.74 6.18
N LEU A 191 16.59 31.09 5.48
CA LEU A 191 15.34 31.47 6.14
C LEU A 191 14.75 30.31 6.95
N ILE A 192 14.79 29.08 6.40
CA ILE A 192 14.34 27.87 7.11
C ILE A 192 15.22 27.61 8.33
N GLU A 193 16.54 27.68 8.19
CA GLU A 193 17.48 27.47 9.29
C GLU A 193 17.32 28.51 10.41
N GLN A 194 17.16 29.79 10.05
CA GLN A 194 16.91 30.89 11.00
C GLN A 194 15.61 30.66 11.79
N GLU A 195 14.52 30.30 11.10
CA GLU A 195 13.23 30.08 11.73
C GLU A 195 13.22 28.81 12.58
N ALA A 196 13.85 27.73 12.11
CA ALA A 196 14.02 26.51 12.90
C ALA A 196 14.82 26.75 14.18
N ALA A 197 15.90 27.55 14.11
CA ALA A 197 16.66 27.95 15.28
C ALA A 197 15.81 28.77 16.26
N ARG A 198 15.00 29.73 15.75
CA ARG A 198 14.04 30.50 16.57
C ARG A 198 13.04 29.61 17.29
N LEU A 199 12.58 28.55 16.63
CA LEU A 199 11.64 27.55 17.16
C LEU A 199 12.30 26.44 17.98
N SER A 200 13.63 26.47 18.14
CA SER A 200 14.41 25.42 18.81
C SER A 200 14.19 24.02 18.22
N LEU A 201 14.04 23.93 16.90
CA LEU A 201 13.96 22.68 16.16
C LEU A 201 15.37 22.17 15.83
N PRO A 202 15.78 20.98 16.30
CA PRO A 202 17.05 20.40 15.93
C PRO A 202 16.97 19.84 14.51
N LEU A 203 17.81 20.37 13.62
CA LEU A 203 17.90 19.92 12.23
C LEU A 203 19.18 19.11 12.03
N GLU A 204 19.07 17.96 11.36
CA GLU A 204 20.21 17.18 10.89
C GLU A 204 20.80 17.84 9.63
N SER A 205 19.91 18.19 8.70
CA SER A 205 20.24 18.93 7.48
C SER A 205 19.02 19.67 6.93
N VAL A 206 19.30 20.69 6.11
CA VAL A 206 18.32 21.43 5.30
C VAL A 206 18.78 21.36 3.86
N GLU A 207 18.02 20.65 3.03
CA GLU A 207 18.42 20.32 1.66
C GLU A 207 17.28 20.57 0.67
N ILE A 208 17.63 20.83 -0.58
CA ILE A 208 16.65 20.78 -1.67
C ILE A 208 16.17 19.34 -1.80
N LEU A 209 14.87 19.13 -2.05
CA LEU A 209 14.34 17.80 -2.32
C LEU A 209 15.12 17.17 -3.50
N PRO A 210 15.70 15.97 -3.35
CA PRO A 210 16.63 15.41 -4.34
C PRO A 210 15.94 14.86 -5.61
N TYR A 211 14.65 15.15 -5.80
CA TYR A 211 13.81 14.70 -6.92
C TYR A 211 12.96 15.86 -7.45
N MET A 212 12.39 15.71 -8.64
CA MET A 212 11.59 16.77 -9.26
C MET A 212 10.25 16.98 -8.57
N SER A 213 9.76 15.97 -7.84
CA SER A 213 8.49 16.05 -7.11
C SER A 213 8.54 15.25 -5.81
N LEU A 214 7.62 15.58 -4.89
CA LEU A 214 7.36 14.78 -3.70
C LEU A 214 6.98 13.33 -4.05
N SER A 215 6.27 13.12 -5.16
CA SER A 215 5.85 11.79 -5.62
C SER A 215 7.05 10.91 -5.95
N GLU A 216 8.01 11.44 -6.70
CA GLU A 216 9.25 10.75 -7.04
C GLU A 216 10.08 10.44 -5.78
N TRP A 217 10.18 11.41 -4.86
CA TRP A 217 10.86 11.19 -3.59
C TRP A 217 10.20 10.09 -2.76
N LEU A 218 8.86 10.08 -2.66
CA LEU A 218 8.13 9.03 -1.95
C LEU A 218 8.39 7.66 -2.60
N LEU A 219 8.27 7.54 -3.93
CA LEU A 219 8.58 6.29 -4.65
C LEU A 219 9.98 5.79 -4.30
N ALA A 220 11.00 6.65 -4.40
CA ALA A 220 12.37 6.28 -4.10
C ALA A 220 12.60 5.92 -2.61
N LEU A 221 11.92 6.61 -1.70
CA LEU A 221 11.98 6.32 -0.27
C LEU A 221 11.43 4.91 0.04
N TYR A 222 10.38 4.48 -0.64
CA TYR A 222 9.81 3.14 -0.50
C TYR A 222 10.65 2.03 -1.14
N GLU A 223 11.51 2.33 -2.11
CA GLU A 223 12.40 1.31 -2.72
C GLU A 223 13.51 0.84 -1.78
N ASN A 224 13.84 1.65 -0.77
CA ASN A 224 14.89 1.36 0.20
C ASN A 224 14.31 0.98 1.57
N SER A 225 15.12 0.33 2.41
CA SER A 225 14.78 0.16 3.82
C SER A 225 14.72 1.53 4.49
N PHE A 226 13.63 1.81 5.21
CA PHE A 226 13.49 3.07 5.92
C PHE A 226 14.57 3.28 6.97
N GLU A 227 15.22 4.43 6.92
CA GLU A 227 16.07 4.88 8.01
C GLU A 227 15.19 5.40 9.17
N PRO A 228 15.55 5.15 10.44
CA PRO A 228 14.76 5.59 11.59
C PRO A 228 14.96 7.10 11.86
N LYS A 229 14.44 7.94 10.95
CA LYS A 229 14.60 9.40 10.96
C LYS A 229 13.26 10.13 10.89
N LEU A 230 13.27 11.39 11.33
CA LEU A 230 12.19 12.34 11.10
C LEU A 230 12.48 13.11 9.80
N TYR A 231 11.52 13.12 8.89
CA TYR A 231 11.59 13.88 7.66
C TYR A 231 10.61 15.05 7.72
N ALA A 232 11.05 16.26 7.40
CA ALA A 232 10.16 17.39 7.16
C ALA A 232 10.22 17.75 5.67
N ILE A 233 9.07 17.89 5.02
CA ILE A 233 8.97 18.37 3.63
C ILE A 233 8.30 19.73 3.66
N LEU A 234 8.94 20.75 3.10
CA LEU A 234 8.34 22.06 2.84
C LEU A 234 8.23 22.26 1.33
N ALA A 235 7.04 22.56 0.85
CA ALA A 235 6.80 22.81 -0.57
C ALA A 235 6.21 24.20 -0.78
N PHE A 236 6.74 24.94 -1.75
CA PHE A 236 6.37 26.32 -2.04
C PHE A 236 6.06 26.51 -3.53
N GLN A 237 4.84 26.93 -3.85
CA GLN A 237 4.46 27.48 -5.14
C GLN A 237 4.06 28.93 -4.91
N LEU A 238 4.92 29.89 -5.25
CA LEU A 238 4.66 31.33 -5.01
C LEU A 238 4.83 32.19 -6.27
N ASP A 239 5.12 31.55 -7.40
CA ASP A 239 5.30 32.25 -8.67
C ASP A 239 3.94 32.61 -9.30
N SER A 240 3.98 33.18 -10.49
CA SER A 240 2.79 33.55 -11.26
C SER A 240 2.33 32.48 -12.26
N THR A 241 2.97 31.31 -12.28
CA THR A 241 2.69 30.27 -13.30
C THR A 241 1.60 29.29 -12.83
N ALA A 242 1.46 29.11 -11.52
CA ALA A 242 0.45 28.28 -10.90
C ALA A 242 -0.17 28.96 -9.67
N SER A 243 -1.21 28.34 -9.11
CA SER A 243 -1.86 28.85 -7.91
C SER A 243 -0.92 28.82 -6.71
N GLU A 244 -0.95 29.88 -5.92
CA GLU A 244 -0.09 30.04 -4.77
C GLU A 244 -0.47 29.07 -3.66
N GLU A 245 0.46 28.18 -3.33
CA GLU A 245 0.28 27.12 -2.35
C GLU A 245 1.58 26.92 -1.58
N ALA A 246 1.46 26.72 -0.28
CA ALA A 246 2.60 26.28 0.51
C ALA A 246 2.16 25.24 1.52
N ALA A 247 2.94 24.19 1.71
CA ALA A 247 2.59 23.11 2.63
C ALA A 247 3.83 22.55 3.33
N SER A 248 3.63 22.08 4.56
CA SER A 248 4.63 21.34 5.32
C SER A 248 4.08 20.02 5.81
N LEU A 249 4.92 18.99 5.78
CA LEU A 249 4.61 17.65 6.25
C LEU A 249 5.73 17.20 7.18
N LEU A 250 5.39 16.71 8.38
CA LEU A 250 6.32 15.99 9.25
C LEU A 250 6.03 14.49 9.16
N LEU A 251 7.01 13.73 8.70
CA LEU A 251 6.89 12.32 8.34
C LEU A 251 7.86 11.47 9.17
N ALA A 252 7.44 10.24 9.47
CA ALA A 252 8.27 9.26 10.14
C ALA A 252 7.94 7.83 9.67
N PRO A 253 8.93 6.96 9.45
CA PRO A 253 8.67 5.57 9.06
C PRO A 253 7.92 4.74 10.12
N GLN A 254 7.19 3.73 9.65
CA GLN A 254 6.59 2.71 10.51
C GLN A 254 7.65 2.04 11.42
N GLY A 255 7.27 1.72 12.65
CA GLY A 255 8.18 1.22 13.68
C GLY A 255 8.93 2.33 14.42
N PHE A 256 9.38 3.37 13.71
CA PHE A 256 10.06 4.50 14.34
C PHE A 256 9.08 5.39 15.11
N TYR A 257 8.03 5.90 14.47
CA TYR A 257 7.03 6.72 15.19
C TYR A 257 6.30 5.90 16.27
N GLU A 258 6.13 4.59 16.06
CA GLU A 258 5.54 3.67 17.05
C GLU A 258 6.44 3.55 18.29
N SER A 259 7.77 3.46 18.10
CA SER A 259 8.74 3.45 19.20
C SER A 259 8.76 4.75 19.99
N LEU A 260 8.51 5.89 19.32
CA LEU A 260 8.37 7.21 19.93
C LEU A 260 7.01 7.43 20.58
N ARG A 261 6.04 6.53 20.36
CA ARG A 261 4.62 6.71 20.73
C ARG A 261 4.04 8.03 20.22
N ALA A 262 4.52 8.48 19.06
CA ALA A 262 4.09 9.71 18.44
C ALA A 262 2.78 9.45 17.65
N PRO A 263 1.67 10.14 17.98
CA PRO A 263 0.40 9.94 17.28
C PRO A 263 0.47 10.42 15.84
N ILE A 264 0.08 9.56 14.90
CA ILE A 264 0.01 9.94 13.48
C ILE A 264 -1.37 10.54 13.16
N LYS A 265 -1.38 11.49 12.23
CA LYS A 265 -2.57 11.99 11.52
C LYS A 265 -3.05 11.00 10.46
N ALA A 266 -2.12 10.37 9.75
CA ALA A 266 -2.42 9.41 8.70
C ALA A 266 -1.24 8.48 8.41
N LYS A 267 -1.53 7.33 7.80
CA LYS A 267 -0.57 6.41 7.18
C LYS A 267 -0.60 6.62 5.68
N LEU A 268 0.52 7.07 5.13
CA LEU A 268 0.74 7.15 3.70
C LEU A 268 1.22 5.77 3.27
N LEU A 269 0.45 5.01 2.49
CA LEU A 269 0.92 3.69 2.04
C LEU A 269 1.89 3.81 0.86
N ARG A 270 2.57 2.72 0.53
CA ARG A 270 3.44 2.61 -0.65
C ARG A 270 2.67 3.01 -1.93
N PRO A 271 3.16 4.00 -2.70
CA PRO A 271 2.50 4.40 -3.94
C PRO A 271 2.83 3.47 -5.11
N ILE A 272 2.03 3.57 -6.18
CA ILE A 272 2.26 2.92 -7.47
C ILE A 272 2.36 3.99 -8.54
N SER A 273 3.44 4.02 -9.32
CA SER A 273 3.51 4.79 -10.55
C SER A 273 3.21 3.89 -11.75
N THR A 274 2.27 4.30 -12.59
CA THR A 274 1.80 3.51 -13.73
C THR A 274 1.45 4.39 -14.91
N GLU A 275 1.56 3.86 -16.13
CA GLU A 275 1.00 4.51 -17.30
C GLU A 275 -0.53 4.45 -17.26
N VAL A 276 -1.20 5.41 -17.88
CA VAL A 276 -2.69 5.49 -17.93
C VAL A 276 -3.32 4.17 -18.44
N LYS A 277 -2.71 3.53 -19.43
CA LYS A 277 -3.20 2.25 -20.01
C LYS A 277 -3.16 1.07 -19.04
N SER A 278 -2.28 1.12 -18.04
CA SER A 278 -2.07 0.09 -17.02
C SER A 278 -2.66 0.51 -15.67
N PHE A 279 -3.50 1.54 -15.65
CA PHE A 279 -4.12 2.05 -14.42
C PHE A 279 -4.99 0.99 -13.74
N ASP A 280 -5.79 0.25 -14.51
CA ASP A 280 -6.70 -0.77 -13.98
C ASP A 280 -5.95 -1.88 -13.23
N ASP A 281 -4.91 -2.44 -13.85
CA ASP A 281 -4.05 -3.46 -13.25
C ASP A 281 -3.34 -2.96 -11.99
N ALA A 282 -2.88 -1.71 -12.01
CA ALA A 282 -2.22 -1.08 -10.86
C ALA A 282 -3.20 -0.88 -9.71
N LEU A 283 -4.39 -0.35 -9.96
CA LEU A 283 -5.42 -0.15 -8.95
C LEU A 283 -5.87 -1.49 -8.36
N LYS A 284 -6.06 -2.52 -9.21
CA LYS A 284 -6.39 -3.87 -8.77
C LYS A 284 -5.33 -4.43 -7.83
N ALA A 285 -4.05 -4.35 -8.22
CA ALA A 285 -2.94 -4.80 -7.37
C ALA A 285 -2.88 -4.01 -6.05
N GLN A 286 -3.10 -2.69 -6.10
CA GLN A 286 -3.15 -1.88 -4.88
C GLN A 286 -4.29 -2.33 -3.95
N CYS A 287 -5.49 -2.54 -4.49
CA CYS A 287 -6.65 -2.97 -3.70
C CYS A 287 -6.55 -4.41 -3.18
N GLU A 288 -5.79 -5.28 -3.85
CA GLU A 288 -5.55 -6.66 -3.41
C GLU A 288 -4.55 -6.73 -2.24
N PHE A 289 -3.49 -5.92 -2.27
CA PHE A 289 -2.38 -5.99 -1.32
C PHE A 289 -2.37 -4.89 -0.24
N GLN A 290 -3.19 -3.84 -0.39
CA GLN A 290 -3.40 -2.77 0.60
C GLN A 290 -4.86 -2.79 1.10
N LEU A 291 -5.60 -1.68 0.97
CA LEU A 291 -7.03 -1.65 1.29
C LEU A 291 -7.89 -1.97 0.06
N PRO A 292 -8.91 -2.83 0.21
CA PRO A 292 -9.85 -3.11 -0.87
C PRO A 292 -10.69 -1.87 -1.20
N GLY A 293 -11.15 -1.76 -2.45
CA GLY A 293 -11.79 -0.53 -2.94
C GLY A 293 -13.05 -0.13 -2.18
N HIS A 294 -13.86 -1.08 -1.71
CA HIS A 294 -15.05 -0.79 -0.89
C HIS A 294 -14.73 -0.14 0.47
N GLN A 295 -13.47 -0.14 0.91
CA GLN A 295 -13.03 0.56 2.13
C GLN A 295 -12.49 1.96 1.85
N LEU A 296 -12.40 2.37 0.58
CA LEU A 296 -11.98 3.71 0.18
C LEU A 296 -13.20 4.63 0.11
N ASN A 297 -13.25 5.60 1.01
CA ASN A 297 -14.39 6.50 1.18
C ASN A 297 -14.25 7.79 0.38
N SER A 298 -13.08 8.10 -0.17
CA SER A 298 -12.95 9.21 -1.09
C SER A 298 -11.82 9.02 -2.09
N VAL A 299 -11.92 9.72 -3.23
CA VAL A 299 -10.92 9.74 -4.28
C VAL A 299 -10.55 11.18 -4.61
N TRP A 300 -9.26 11.47 -4.62
CA TRP A 300 -8.70 12.78 -4.93
C TRP A 300 -7.90 12.71 -6.24
N HIS A 301 -8.22 13.58 -7.18
CA HIS A 301 -7.51 13.74 -8.44
C HIS A 301 -6.71 15.03 -8.48
N SER A 302 -5.49 14.97 -8.99
CA SER A 302 -4.64 16.13 -9.24
C SER A 302 -3.91 16.00 -10.57
N GLY A 303 -3.96 17.02 -11.41
CA GLY A 303 -3.32 17.03 -12.74
C GLY A 303 -3.93 16.04 -13.74
N VAL A 304 -4.93 15.25 -13.35
CA VAL A 304 -5.52 14.22 -14.23
C VAL A 304 -6.33 14.92 -15.33
N THR A 305 -5.91 14.71 -16.57
CA THR A 305 -6.62 15.30 -17.72
C THR A 305 -8.04 14.77 -17.82
N ASP A 306 -8.98 15.57 -18.32
CA ASP A 306 -10.38 15.14 -18.44
C ASP A 306 -10.56 13.89 -19.32
N LYS A 307 -9.65 13.69 -20.29
CA LYS A 307 -9.57 12.46 -21.08
C LYS A 307 -9.26 11.24 -20.22
N ASN A 308 -8.27 11.36 -19.32
CA ASN A 308 -7.82 10.25 -18.47
C ASN A 308 -8.78 9.98 -17.29
N LYS A 309 -9.52 11.01 -16.83
CA LYS A 309 -10.50 10.86 -15.74
C LYS A 309 -11.55 9.80 -16.04
N ASN A 310 -12.11 9.80 -17.24
CA ASN A 310 -13.14 8.83 -17.62
C ASN A 310 -12.62 7.38 -17.53
N GLN A 311 -11.39 7.15 -18.00
CA GLN A 311 -10.75 5.83 -17.90
C GLN A 311 -10.50 5.42 -16.44
N CYS A 312 -10.09 6.35 -15.58
CA CYS A 312 -9.91 6.07 -14.16
C CYS A 312 -11.23 5.72 -13.47
N ILE A 313 -12.32 6.42 -13.81
CA ILE A 313 -13.66 6.19 -13.24
C ILE A 313 -14.15 4.77 -13.52
N GLU A 314 -13.97 4.27 -14.73
CA GLU A 314 -14.34 2.88 -15.07
C GLU A 314 -13.59 1.87 -14.19
N SER A 315 -12.28 2.06 -14.00
CA SER A 315 -11.48 1.21 -13.11
C SER A 315 -11.91 1.29 -11.64
N TYR A 316 -12.28 2.47 -11.14
CA TYR A 316 -12.78 2.61 -9.76
C TYR A 316 -14.06 1.79 -9.53
N VAL A 317 -14.98 1.81 -10.49
CA VAL A 317 -16.21 1.01 -10.42
C VAL A 317 -15.90 -0.49 -10.44
N GLN A 318 -14.93 -0.92 -11.26
CA GLN A 318 -14.52 -2.33 -11.32
C GLN A 318 -13.87 -2.82 -10.02
N GLN A 319 -13.19 -1.94 -9.29
CA GLN A 319 -12.59 -2.25 -7.98
C GLN A 319 -13.50 -1.98 -6.79
N ASP A 320 -14.81 -1.80 -7.01
CA ASP A 320 -15.82 -1.64 -5.96
C ASP A 320 -15.68 -0.36 -5.13
N ILE A 321 -15.15 0.72 -5.72
CA ILE A 321 -15.04 2.03 -5.07
C ILE A 321 -16.33 2.81 -5.31
N HIS A 322 -17.21 2.87 -4.31
CA HIS A 322 -18.57 3.44 -4.45
C HIS A 322 -18.68 4.93 -4.11
N CYS A 323 -17.63 5.54 -3.56
CA CYS A 323 -17.66 6.92 -3.07
C CYS A 323 -17.67 8.00 -4.18
N LEU A 324 -17.68 7.59 -5.45
CA LEU A 324 -17.48 8.45 -6.63
C LEU A 324 -18.57 9.53 -6.82
N LEU A 325 -19.79 9.31 -6.31
CA LEU A 325 -20.89 10.27 -6.51
C LEU A 325 -20.81 11.50 -5.60
N ASN A 326 -20.31 11.33 -4.37
CA ASN A 326 -20.36 12.37 -3.34
C ASN A 326 -18.99 12.76 -2.79
N GLN A 327 -17.98 11.89 -2.92
CA GLN A 327 -16.66 12.02 -2.31
C GLN A 327 -15.54 11.83 -3.36
N PHE A 328 -15.81 12.28 -4.59
CA PHE A 328 -14.83 12.41 -5.67
C PHE A 328 -14.41 13.86 -5.80
N TYR A 329 -13.14 14.14 -5.52
CA TYR A 329 -12.59 15.49 -5.46
C TYR A 329 -11.58 15.71 -6.59
N ASN A 330 -11.85 16.69 -7.45
CA ASN A 330 -10.87 17.18 -8.41
C ASN A 330 -10.14 18.38 -7.81
N ALA A 331 -8.92 18.17 -7.30
CA ALA A 331 -8.13 19.21 -6.64
C ALA A 331 -7.96 20.45 -7.52
N ASP A 332 -7.73 20.29 -8.83
CA ASP A 332 -7.54 21.40 -9.77
C ASP A 332 -8.82 22.22 -9.98
N ALA A 333 -9.98 21.61 -9.78
CA ALA A 333 -11.24 22.36 -9.79
C ALA A 333 -11.40 23.25 -8.56
N PHE A 334 -10.78 22.92 -7.42
CA PHE A 334 -10.89 23.69 -6.19
C PHE A 334 -9.76 24.71 -6.03
N PHE A 335 -8.53 24.24 -6.22
CA PHE A 335 -7.29 24.98 -5.97
C PHE A 335 -6.74 25.66 -7.23
N GLY A 336 -7.41 25.54 -8.38
CA GLY A 336 -6.96 26.13 -9.64
C GLY A 336 -5.73 25.45 -10.22
N THR A 337 -4.96 26.18 -11.03
CA THR A 337 -3.77 25.67 -11.73
C THR A 337 -2.77 25.08 -10.74
N SER A 338 -2.42 23.80 -10.91
CA SER A 338 -1.54 23.05 -10.02
C SER A 338 -0.07 23.44 -10.21
N GLY A 339 0.67 23.53 -9.10
CA GLY A 339 2.13 23.68 -9.09
C GLY A 339 2.83 22.63 -8.22
N ILE A 340 4.12 22.82 -7.95
CA ILE A 340 4.97 21.84 -7.26
C ILE A 340 4.50 21.49 -5.84
N ALA A 341 3.82 22.42 -5.15
CA ALA A 341 3.28 22.21 -3.81
C ALA A 341 1.99 21.38 -3.76
N ARG A 342 1.33 21.13 -4.90
CA ARG A 342 -0.02 20.56 -4.94
C ARG A 342 -0.13 19.20 -4.26
N HIS A 343 0.83 18.30 -4.47
CA HIS A 343 0.79 16.98 -3.84
C HIS A 343 0.88 17.08 -2.31
N SER A 344 1.77 17.92 -1.78
CA SER A 344 1.89 18.17 -0.34
C SER A 344 0.60 18.78 0.25
N THR A 345 -0.01 19.73 -0.48
CA THR A 345 -1.29 20.33 -0.11
C THR A 345 -2.40 19.28 -0.01
N ILE A 346 -2.49 18.36 -0.98
CA ILE A 346 -3.49 17.28 -0.98
C ILE A 346 -3.25 16.31 0.17
N LEU A 347 -2.00 15.90 0.41
CA LEU A 347 -1.65 15.01 1.53
C LEU A 347 -2.04 15.63 2.88
N SER A 348 -1.75 16.92 3.07
CA SER A 348 -2.21 17.70 4.22
C SER A 348 -3.74 17.65 4.34
N LEU A 349 -4.46 17.93 3.26
CA LEU A 349 -5.92 18.01 3.25
C LEU A 349 -6.60 16.67 3.55
N VAL A 350 -6.16 15.59 2.91
CA VAL A 350 -6.74 14.26 3.12
C VAL A 350 -6.53 13.82 4.56
N SER A 351 -5.40 14.16 5.17
CA SER A 351 -5.07 13.74 6.54
C SER A 351 -5.88 14.43 7.64
N ASP A 352 -6.64 15.48 7.30
CA ASP A 352 -7.60 16.10 8.23
C ASP A 352 -8.96 15.38 8.23
N ASN A 353 -9.21 14.47 7.28
CA ASN A 353 -10.45 13.69 7.21
C ASN A 353 -10.22 12.27 7.74
N HIS A 354 -11.08 11.81 8.66
CA HIS A 354 -10.98 10.49 9.33
C HIS A 354 -11.40 9.30 8.46
N GLU A 355 -11.23 9.42 7.15
CA GLU A 355 -11.66 8.46 6.16
C GLU A 355 -10.45 7.91 5.40
N ASN A 356 -10.54 6.65 4.94
CA ASN A 356 -9.55 6.07 4.03
C ASN A 356 -9.75 6.63 2.62
N GLN A 357 -8.67 7.03 1.96
CA GLN A 357 -8.76 7.82 0.73
C GLN A 357 -7.73 7.31 -0.28
N LEU A 358 -8.04 7.50 -1.56
CA LEU A 358 -7.13 7.27 -2.67
C LEU A 358 -6.78 8.61 -3.31
N ILE A 359 -5.49 8.91 -3.39
CA ILE A 359 -4.96 10.03 -4.18
C ILE A 359 -4.48 9.47 -5.52
N VAL A 360 -4.90 10.12 -6.60
CA VAL A 360 -4.39 9.89 -7.96
C VAL A 360 -3.85 11.20 -8.52
N CYS A 361 -2.53 11.28 -8.66
CA CYS A 361 -1.83 12.42 -9.22
C CYS A 361 -1.31 12.05 -10.61
N GLN A 362 -1.51 12.91 -11.61
CA GLN A 362 -0.84 12.77 -12.89
C GLN A 362 0.44 13.61 -12.90
N GLU A 363 1.57 12.95 -13.10
CA GLU A 363 2.87 13.58 -13.31
C GLU A 363 3.42 13.13 -14.66
N ASN A 364 3.57 14.08 -15.58
CA ASN A 364 3.91 13.82 -16.98
C ASN A 364 2.91 12.82 -17.61
N ASP A 365 3.42 11.70 -18.13
CA ASP A 365 2.65 10.63 -18.76
C ASP A 365 2.18 9.54 -17.77
N ASN A 366 2.58 9.63 -16.49
CA ASN A 366 2.29 8.62 -15.47
C ASN A 366 1.22 9.09 -14.48
N LEU A 367 0.48 8.13 -13.96
CA LEU A 367 -0.42 8.28 -12.83
C LEU A 367 0.24 7.66 -11.60
N LEU A 368 0.32 8.43 -10.53
CA LEU A 368 0.68 7.97 -9.20
C LEU A 368 -0.60 7.65 -8.42
N LEU A 369 -0.71 6.44 -7.89
CA LEU A 369 -1.78 6.02 -6.99
C LEU A 369 -1.23 5.86 -5.58
N GLN A 370 -1.86 6.50 -4.60
CA GLN A 370 -1.48 6.37 -3.20
C GLN A 370 -2.70 6.30 -2.30
N GLN A 371 -2.78 5.22 -1.50
CA GLN A 371 -3.79 5.10 -0.45
C GLN A 371 -3.31 5.79 0.83
N VAL A 372 -4.22 6.52 1.48
CA VAL A 372 -4.00 7.20 2.76
C VAL A 372 -5.02 6.71 3.77
N ILE A 373 -4.55 6.23 4.92
CA ILE A 373 -5.38 5.70 6.02
C ILE A 373 -5.30 6.68 7.18
N CYS A 374 -6.42 7.27 7.59
CA CYS A 374 -6.46 8.25 8.68
C CYS A 374 -6.99 7.66 9.99
#